data_AF-A0A933D8K3-F1
#
_entry.id   AF-A0A933D8K3-F1
#
_cell.length_a   1.000
_cell.length_b   1.000
_cell.length_c   1.000
_cell.angle_alpha   90.00
_cell.angle_beta   90.00
_cell.angle_gamma   90.00
#
_symmetry.space_group_name_H-M   'P 1'
#
loop_
_entity.id
_entity.type
_entity.pdbx_description
1 polymer ?
#
loop_
_entity_poly.entity_id
_entity_poly.type
_entity_poly.pdbx_seq_one_letter_code
_entity_poly.pdbx_strand_id
1 'polypeptide(L)'
;MRTHTRIKTLLYEYIRGELDEDEHKIVKDHLSVCQRCASDVTTLKAIIIELDKNLKMPHDERLPDFWNRFTQRIAERIDFEKQSSAEFTPSLKERLEEFFIIPQRKLIALSCLVIAILLIIAVLPWRVPLRQESTEKFITEQPVQLDTVAERMSKYFRKSKVLVVGLMNMKTDEGQALDLTPERNASEELIHEVRYLKTQPLDIQSAKLISQMERILIELANIEEEQDVPNIELVRSGIHQENLLFKIRMAEAIYGSERFMNVKN
;
A
#
# COMPACT_ATOMS: atom_id res chain seq x y z
N MET A 1 -14.13 37.95 22.41
CA MET A 1 -12.90 37.12 22.52
C MET A 1 -12.99 35.77 21.81
N ARG A 2 -14.09 35.00 21.88
CA ARG A 2 -14.20 33.67 21.21
C ARG A 2 -14.11 33.72 19.68
N THR A 3 -14.54 34.82 19.06
CA THR A 3 -14.44 35.05 17.60
C THR A 3 -12.99 35.15 17.13
N HIS A 4 -12.11 35.85 17.85
CA HIS A 4 -10.69 35.96 17.46
C HIS A 4 -9.97 34.62 17.45
N THR A 5 -10.25 33.75 18.41
CA THR A 5 -9.62 32.41 18.47
C THR A 5 -10.04 31.57 17.27
N ARG A 6 -11.32 31.61 16.88
CA ARG A 6 -11.82 30.93 15.68
C ARG A 6 -11.23 31.51 14.40
N ILE A 7 -11.15 32.84 14.28
CA ILE A 7 -10.54 33.45 13.09
C ILE A 7 -9.07 33.06 12.98
N LYS A 8 -8.34 33.00 14.09
CA LYS A 8 -6.92 32.59 14.11
C LYS A 8 -6.67 31.20 13.57
N THR A 9 -7.55 30.23 13.81
CA THR A 9 -7.40 28.88 13.24
C THR A 9 -7.62 28.87 11.73
N LEU A 10 -8.48 29.74 11.22
CA LEU A 10 -8.82 29.84 9.80
C LEU A 10 -7.84 30.68 8.97
N LEU A 11 -6.92 31.43 9.59
CA LEU A 11 -6.03 32.35 8.85
C LEU A 11 -5.10 31.63 7.86
N TYR A 12 -4.65 30.41 8.18
CA TYR A 12 -3.76 29.65 7.30
C TYR A 12 -4.49 29.18 6.04
N GLU A 13 -5.66 28.58 6.21
CA GLU A 13 -6.55 28.13 5.12
C GLU A 13 -7.03 29.34 4.29
N TYR A 14 -7.31 30.48 4.93
CA TYR A 14 -7.64 31.74 4.26
C TYR A 14 -6.50 32.22 3.34
N ILE A 15 -5.24 32.12 3.77
CA ILE A 15 -4.09 32.53 2.96
C ILE A 15 -3.87 31.57 1.78
N ARG A 16 -4.19 30.28 1.95
CA ARG A 16 -4.10 29.27 0.89
C ARG A 16 -5.28 29.24 -0.07
N GLY A 17 -6.38 29.92 0.27
CA GLY A 17 -7.62 29.90 -0.51
C GLY A 17 -8.40 28.58 -0.39
N GLU A 18 -8.24 27.87 0.73
CA GLU A 18 -8.85 26.55 0.99
C GLU A 18 -10.16 26.64 1.79
N LEU A 19 -10.60 27.86 2.16
CA LEU A 19 -11.86 28.08 2.87
C LEU A 19 -13.07 28.05 1.92
N ASP A 20 -14.21 27.61 2.43
CA ASP A 20 -15.49 27.75 1.72
C ASP A 20 -15.91 29.24 1.59
N GLU A 21 -16.90 29.53 0.73
CA GLU A 21 -17.30 30.91 0.43
C GLU A 21 -17.83 31.67 1.66
N ASP A 22 -18.50 30.97 2.58
CA ASP A 22 -19.10 31.54 3.78
C ASP A 22 -18.02 31.89 4.81
N GLU A 23 -17.09 30.97 5.07
CA GLU A 23 -15.95 31.15 5.96
C GLU A 23 -14.98 32.20 5.44
N HIS A 24 -14.74 32.22 4.12
CA HIS A 24 -13.92 33.25 3.49
C HIS A 24 -14.52 34.64 3.70
N LYS A 25 -15.84 34.80 3.59
CA LYS A 25 -16.53 36.07 3.87
C LYS A 25 -16.42 36.46 5.34
N ILE A 26 -16.65 35.53 6.26
CA ILE A 26 -16.54 35.78 7.71
C ILE A 26 -15.13 36.26 8.10
N VAL A 27 -14.09 35.60 7.56
CA VAL A 27 -12.70 35.99 7.81
C VAL A 27 -12.40 37.37 7.19
N LYS A 28 -12.82 37.62 5.96
CA LYS A 28 -12.62 38.90 5.27
C LYS A 28 -13.28 40.06 6.02
N ASP A 29 -14.52 39.88 6.48
CA ASP A 29 -15.25 40.89 7.24
C ASP A 29 -14.54 41.17 8.58
N HIS A 30 -14.07 40.13 9.28
CA HIS A 30 -13.32 40.30 10.52
C HIS A 30 -11.97 41.00 10.31
N LEU A 31 -11.25 40.71 9.22
CA LEU A 31 -9.98 41.36 8.89
C LEU A 31 -10.14 42.86 8.59
N SER A 32 -11.30 43.29 8.11
CA SER A 32 -11.59 44.71 7.88
C SER A 32 -11.72 45.52 9.18
N VAL A 33 -12.08 44.85 10.28
CA VAL A 33 -12.31 45.48 11.59
C VAL A 33 -11.15 45.24 12.56
N CYS A 34 -10.48 44.09 12.49
CA CYS A 34 -9.45 43.70 13.44
C CYS A 34 -8.03 43.87 12.90
N GLN A 35 -7.37 44.97 13.29
CA GLN A 35 -6.00 45.27 12.91
C GLN A 35 -4.97 44.21 13.38
N ARG A 36 -5.20 43.56 14.53
CA ARG A 36 -4.32 42.51 15.04
C ARG A 36 -4.33 41.27 14.14
N CYS A 37 -5.51 40.80 13.73
CA CYS A 37 -5.63 39.66 12.83
C CYS A 37 -5.12 40.01 11.42
N ALA A 38 -5.32 41.24 10.95
CA ALA A 38 -4.74 41.73 9.69
C ALA A 38 -3.20 41.72 9.71
N SER A 39 -2.59 42.13 10.84
CA SER A 39 -1.14 42.03 11.03
C SER A 39 -0.67 40.58 11.02
N ASP A 40 -1.37 39.67 11.72
CA ASP A 40 -1.02 38.24 11.76
C ASP A 40 -1.03 37.62 10.34
N VAL A 41 -2.02 37.95 9.51
CA VAL A 41 -2.09 37.52 8.09
C VAL A 41 -0.91 38.04 7.29
N THR A 42 -0.53 39.30 7.50
CA THR A 42 0.59 39.94 6.78
C THR A 42 1.91 39.25 7.13
N THR A 43 2.15 38.96 8.42
CA THR A 43 3.32 38.22 8.89
C THR A 43 3.37 36.81 8.30
N LEU A 44 2.25 36.07 8.33
CA LEU A 44 2.18 34.72 7.77
C LEU A 44 2.45 34.72 6.25
N LYS A 45 1.87 35.68 5.50
CA LYS A 45 2.15 35.84 4.07
C LYS A 45 3.63 36.11 3.79
N ALA A 46 4.26 36.98 4.60
CA ALA A 46 5.69 37.28 4.45
C ALA A 46 6.56 36.02 4.67
N ILE A 47 6.25 35.21 5.69
CA ILE A 47 6.95 33.95 5.95
C ILE A 47 6.78 32.98 4.78
N ILE A 48 5.57 32.82 4.25
CA ILE A 48 5.31 31.92 3.11
C ILE A 48 6.06 32.37 1.88
N ILE A 49 6.06 33.67 1.56
CA ILE A 49 6.80 34.22 0.41
C ILE A 49 8.30 34.00 0.58
N GLU A 50 8.83 34.16 1.79
CA GLU A 50 10.26 33.94 2.06
C GLU A 50 10.62 32.44 1.95
N LEU A 51 9.75 31.55 2.42
CA LEU A 51 9.93 30.11 2.23
C LEU A 51 9.83 29.71 0.75
N ASP A 52 8.89 30.29 0.00
CA ASP A 52 8.69 30.01 -1.43
C ASP A 52 9.90 30.46 -2.28
N LYS A 53 10.46 31.64 -2.00
CA LYS A 53 11.69 32.12 -2.65
C LYS A 53 12.90 31.23 -2.38
N ASN A 54 12.97 30.62 -1.20
CA ASN A 54 14.04 29.71 -0.82
C ASN A 54 13.76 28.26 -1.25
N LEU A 55 12.51 27.93 -1.54
CA LEU A 55 12.11 26.72 -2.25
C LEU A 55 12.40 26.93 -3.74
N LYS A 56 13.69 26.88 -4.11
CA LYS A 56 14.04 26.47 -5.48
C LYS A 56 13.43 25.09 -5.69
N MET A 57 12.27 25.04 -6.32
CA MET A 57 11.61 23.81 -6.70
C MET A 57 12.61 23.06 -7.59
N PRO A 58 13.16 21.90 -7.17
CA PRO A 58 14.34 21.33 -7.80
C PRO A 58 14.13 20.85 -9.24
N HIS A 59 12.94 21.01 -9.80
CA HIS A 59 12.56 20.51 -11.10
C HIS A 59 12.97 21.44 -12.25
N ASP A 60 12.94 22.76 -12.05
CA ASP A 60 12.96 23.70 -13.19
C ASP A 60 14.36 24.13 -13.63
N GLU A 61 15.41 23.84 -12.85
CA GLU A 61 16.81 24.16 -13.18
C GLU A 61 17.69 22.93 -13.46
N ARG A 62 17.14 21.70 -13.46
CA ARG A 62 17.97 20.50 -13.67
C ARG A 62 18.21 20.27 -15.16
N LEU A 63 19.44 20.55 -15.59
CA LEU A 63 20.00 20.16 -16.90
C LEU A 63 19.62 18.70 -17.24
N PRO A 64 19.26 18.37 -18.50
CA PRO A 64 18.90 17.01 -18.93
C PRO A 64 19.91 15.93 -18.48
N ASP A 65 21.20 16.27 -18.45
CA ASP A 65 22.27 15.36 -18.03
C ASP A 65 22.23 14.98 -16.53
N PHE A 66 21.54 15.75 -15.69
CA PHE A 66 21.31 15.36 -14.30
C PHE A 66 20.49 14.07 -14.23
N TRP A 67 19.44 13.98 -15.04
CA TRP A 67 18.56 12.80 -15.08
C TRP A 67 19.31 11.58 -15.60
N ASN A 68 20.11 11.73 -16.65
CA ASN A 68 20.96 10.65 -17.17
C ASN A 68 21.93 10.13 -16.11
N ARG A 69 22.59 11.01 -15.35
CA ARG A 69 23.51 10.63 -14.27
C ARG A 69 22.80 10.08 -13.04
N PHE A 70 21.56 10.49 -12.79
CA PHE A 70 20.76 9.99 -11.68
C PHE A 70 20.23 8.59 -11.98
N THR A 71 19.66 8.37 -13.17
CA THR A 71 19.18 7.06 -13.62
C THR A 71 20.34 6.06 -13.72
N GLN A 72 21.50 6.48 -14.22
CA GLN A 72 22.70 5.65 -14.26
C GLN A 72 23.14 5.21 -12.85
N ARG A 73 23.22 6.14 -11.88
CA ARG A 73 23.57 5.79 -10.48
C ARG A 73 22.56 4.83 -9.83
N ILE A 74 21.28 4.95 -10.18
CA ILE A 74 20.25 4.02 -9.70
C ILE A 74 20.42 2.65 -10.36
N ALA A 75 20.63 2.59 -11.68
CA ALA A 75 20.85 1.35 -12.41
C ALA A 75 22.07 0.59 -11.87
N GLU A 76 23.18 1.28 -11.69
CA GLU A 76 24.41 0.72 -11.11
C GLU A 76 24.17 0.14 -9.71
N ARG A 77 23.35 0.81 -8.87
CA ARG A 77 23.04 0.33 -7.53
C ARG A 77 22.12 -0.89 -7.52
N ILE A 78 21.15 -0.93 -8.43
CA ILE A 78 20.25 -2.08 -8.61
C ILE A 78 21.03 -3.30 -9.11
N ASP A 79 21.96 -3.10 -10.05
CA ASP A 79 22.78 -4.19 -10.58
C ASP A 79 23.80 -4.70 -9.54
N PHE A 80 24.35 -3.81 -8.71
CA PHE A 80 25.20 -4.19 -7.59
C PHE A 80 24.44 -5.01 -6.53
N GLU A 81 23.21 -4.62 -6.19
CA GLU A 81 22.36 -5.40 -5.28
C GLU A 81 21.97 -6.77 -5.87
N LYS A 82 21.70 -6.84 -7.18
CA LYS A 82 21.45 -8.11 -7.89
C LYS A 82 22.65 -9.03 -7.93
N GLN A 83 23.86 -8.51 -8.13
CA GLN A 83 25.08 -9.33 -8.09
C GLN A 83 25.41 -9.80 -6.67
N SER A 84 25.22 -8.96 -5.65
CA SER A 84 25.44 -9.35 -4.25
C SER A 84 24.44 -10.40 -3.72
N SER A 85 23.26 -10.51 -4.35
CA SER A 85 22.26 -11.52 -4.05
C SER A 85 22.35 -12.77 -4.96
N ALA A 86 23.15 -12.71 -6.02
CA ALA A 86 23.35 -13.83 -6.95
C ALA A 86 24.39 -14.87 -6.47
N GLU A 87 25.18 -14.58 -5.43
CA GLU A 87 26.18 -15.52 -4.87
C GLU A 87 25.64 -16.44 -3.76
N PHE A 88 24.34 -16.41 -3.45
CA PHE A 88 23.76 -17.28 -2.41
C PHE A 88 22.45 -17.96 -2.83
N THR A 89 22.47 -18.64 -3.97
CA THR A 89 21.51 -19.73 -4.21
C THR A 89 22.26 -21.05 -4.16
N PRO A 90 22.23 -21.81 -3.04
CA PRO A 90 22.68 -23.19 -3.08
C PRO A 90 21.82 -23.93 -4.10
N SER A 91 22.50 -24.72 -4.93
CA SER A 91 21.91 -25.53 -5.98
C SER A 91 20.75 -26.35 -5.42
N LEU A 92 19.59 -26.33 -6.07
CA LEU A 92 18.43 -27.17 -5.70
C LEU A 92 18.79 -28.66 -5.63
N LYS A 93 19.89 -29.09 -6.25
CA LYS A 93 20.42 -30.46 -6.15
C LYS A 93 21.03 -30.76 -4.77
N GLU A 94 21.66 -29.79 -4.10
CA GLU A 94 22.22 -30.00 -2.75
C GLU A 94 21.12 -30.11 -1.69
N ARG A 95 19.99 -29.40 -1.87
CA ARG A 95 18.83 -29.50 -0.96
C ARG A 95 18.02 -30.80 -1.10
N LEU A 96 18.16 -31.52 -2.20
CA LEU A 96 17.42 -32.78 -2.44
C LEU A 96 18.18 -34.02 -1.90
N GLU A 97 19.50 -33.95 -1.73
CA GLU A 97 20.28 -35.05 -1.15
C GLU A 97 20.14 -35.15 0.37
N GLU A 98 19.90 -34.03 1.08
CA GLU A 98 19.64 -34.07 2.54
C GLU A 98 18.26 -34.66 2.90
N PHE A 99 17.31 -34.73 1.95
CA PHE A 99 15.98 -35.28 2.21
C PHE A 99 15.92 -36.82 2.10
N PHE A 100 16.93 -37.46 1.47
CA PHE A 100 16.96 -38.90 1.25
C PHE A 100 17.76 -39.71 2.28
N ILE A 101 18.41 -39.05 3.24
CA ILE A 101 19.11 -39.73 4.35
C ILE A 101 18.25 -39.62 5.61
N ILE A 102 17.09 -40.29 5.61
CA ILE A 102 16.31 -40.52 6.82
C ILE A 102 16.86 -41.79 7.51
N PRO A 103 17.39 -41.72 8.73
CA PRO A 103 17.95 -42.88 9.42
C PRO A 103 16.84 -43.87 9.79
N GLN A 104 17.05 -45.14 9.44
CA GLN A 104 16.14 -46.30 9.55
C GLN A 104 15.59 -46.61 10.96
N ARG A 105 15.91 -45.80 11.98
CA ARG A 105 15.47 -45.99 13.37
C ARG A 105 14.09 -45.39 13.68
N LYS A 106 13.54 -44.51 12.83
CA LYS A 106 12.21 -43.90 13.06
C LYS A 106 11.03 -44.63 12.39
N LEU A 107 11.29 -45.64 11.54
CA LEU A 107 10.23 -46.43 10.88
C LEU A 107 9.63 -47.52 11.78
N ILE A 108 10.33 -47.95 12.84
CA ILE A 108 9.84 -48.99 13.77
C ILE A 108 8.79 -48.41 14.76
N ALA A 109 8.77 -47.09 14.98
CA ALA A 109 7.78 -46.46 15.86
C ALA A 109 6.41 -46.25 15.19
N LEU A 110 6.36 -46.13 13.85
CA LEU A 110 5.13 -45.91 13.10
C LEU A 110 4.34 -47.21 12.84
N SER A 111 4.99 -48.37 12.78
CA SER A 111 4.29 -49.65 12.57
C SER A 111 3.50 -50.12 13.80
N CYS A 112 3.98 -49.83 15.02
CA CYS A 112 3.26 -50.18 16.25
C CYS A 112 1.96 -49.39 16.44
N LEU A 113 1.89 -48.15 15.96
CA LEU A 113 0.69 -47.31 16.12
C LEU A 113 -0.47 -47.81 15.25
N VAL A 114 -0.18 -48.24 14.03
CA VAL A 114 -1.21 -48.74 13.08
C VAL A 114 -1.79 -50.09 13.54
N ILE A 115 -0.95 -50.97 14.12
CA ILE A 115 -1.40 -52.26 14.67
C ILE A 115 -2.26 -52.07 15.93
N ALA A 116 -1.92 -51.10 16.78
CA ALA A 116 -2.72 -50.77 17.97
C ALA A 116 -4.11 -50.22 17.61
N ILE A 117 -4.21 -49.37 16.58
CA ILE A 117 -5.48 -48.81 16.12
C ILE A 117 -6.39 -49.89 15.51
N LEU A 118 -5.83 -50.84 14.75
CA LEU A 118 -6.61 -51.95 14.17
C LEU A 118 -7.12 -52.95 15.23
N LEU A 119 -6.38 -53.17 16.32
CA LEU A 119 -6.83 -54.02 17.43
C LEU A 119 -7.97 -53.37 18.25
N ILE A 120 -7.98 -52.03 18.37
CA ILE A 120 -9.04 -51.31 19.08
C ILE A 120 -10.37 -51.34 18.30
N ILE A 121 -10.31 -51.27 16.97
CA ILE A 121 -11.50 -51.32 16.10
C ILE A 121 -12.14 -52.73 16.06
N ALA A 122 -11.33 -53.78 16.20
CA ALA A 122 -11.82 -55.17 16.12
C ALA A 122 -12.53 -55.68 17.39
N VAL A 123 -12.33 -55.03 18.55
CA VAL A 123 -12.75 -55.55 19.87
C VAL A 123 -14.02 -54.89 20.43
N LEU A 124 -14.59 -53.88 19.76
CA LEU A 124 -15.75 -53.14 20.27
C LEU A 124 -17.04 -53.45 19.48
N PRO A 125 -17.83 -54.47 19.87
CA PRO A 125 -19.17 -54.66 19.35
C PRO A 125 -20.15 -53.66 20.01
N TRP A 126 -20.69 -52.79 19.17
CA TRP A 126 -22.07 -52.30 19.17
C TRP A 126 -22.85 -52.34 20.50
N ARG A 127 -22.78 -51.26 21.29
CA ARG A 127 -23.87 -50.82 22.17
C ARG A 127 -23.89 -49.29 22.27
N VAL A 128 -24.56 -48.68 21.30
CA VAL A 128 -25.09 -47.31 21.45
C VAL A 128 -26.29 -47.35 22.40
N PRO A 129 -26.29 -46.48 23.41
CA PRO A 129 -27.43 -45.59 23.58
C PRO A 129 -26.97 -44.13 23.58
N LEU A 130 -27.73 -43.32 22.85
CA LEU A 130 -27.61 -41.86 22.78
C LEU A 130 -27.67 -41.26 24.19
N ARG A 131 -26.68 -40.45 24.56
CA ARG A 131 -26.85 -39.42 25.58
C ARG A 131 -25.94 -38.23 25.30
N GLN A 132 -26.60 -37.08 25.37
CA GLN A 132 -26.20 -35.73 25.02
C GLN A 132 -25.26 -35.11 26.07
N GLU A 133 -24.67 -33.96 25.72
CA GLU A 133 -23.73 -33.10 26.49
C GLU A 133 -22.26 -33.50 26.33
N SER A 134 -21.34 -32.65 25.85
CA SER A 134 -21.31 -31.19 25.74
C SER A 134 -20.29 -30.83 24.66
N THR A 135 -20.65 -29.88 23.79
CA THR A 135 -19.74 -29.33 22.77
C THR A 135 -18.71 -28.44 23.46
N GLU A 136 -17.64 -29.05 23.95
CA GLU A 136 -16.39 -28.36 24.22
C GLU A 136 -15.77 -28.01 22.87
N LYS A 137 -16.05 -26.79 22.40
CA LYS A 137 -15.35 -26.18 21.27
C LYS A 137 -13.87 -26.16 21.62
N PHE A 138 -13.12 -27.09 21.02
CA PHE A 138 -11.70 -26.91 20.81
C PHE A 138 -11.52 -25.60 20.04
N ILE A 139 -11.10 -24.56 20.75
CA ILE A 139 -10.46 -23.40 20.17
C ILE A 139 -9.15 -23.95 19.61
N THR A 140 -9.15 -24.31 18.33
CA THR A 140 -7.92 -24.36 17.57
C THR A 140 -7.39 -22.93 17.57
N GLU A 141 -6.40 -22.68 18.44
CA GLU A 141 -5.52 -21.53 18.37
C GLU A 141 -4.81 -21.56 17.00
N GLN A 142 -5.51 -21.07 15.98
CA GLN A 142 -4.82 -20.49 14.85
C GLN A 142 -4.10 -19.26 15.39
N PRO A 143 -2.79 -19.09 15.13
CA PRO A 143 -2.13 -17.83 15.45
C PRO A 143 -2.83 -16.76 14.62
N VAL A 144 -3.69 -15.96 15.27
CA VAL A 144 -4.19 -14.72 14.69
C VAL A 144 -2.96 -13.83 14.56
N GLN A 145 -2.32 -13.87 13.39
CA GLN A 145 -1.40 -12.83 12.99
C GLN A 145 -2.24 -11.55 12.97
N LEU A 146 -2.11 -10.75 14.03
CA LEU A 146 -2.57 -9.36 14.02
C LEU A 146 -1.71 -8.65 12.97
N ASP A 147 -2.09 -8.76 11.71
CA ASP A 147 -1.54 -7.95 10.63
C ASP A 147 -1.70 -6.50 11.07
N THR A 148 -0.58 -5.85 11.37
CA THR A 148 -0.60 -4.45 11.75
C THR A 148 -1.14 -3.62 10.58
N VAL A 149 -1.79 -2.50 10.89
CA VAL A 149 -2.29 -1.57 9.86
C VAL A 149 -1.15 -1.15 8.90
N ALA A 150 0.07 -0.98 9.42
CA ALA A 150 1.27 -0.68 8.63
C ALA A 150 1.65 -1.83 7.66
N GLU A 151 1.57 -3.08 8.10
CA GLU A 151 1.84 -4.24 7.23
C GLU A 151 0.82 -4.34 6.09
N ARG A 152 -0.46 -4.11 6.39
CA ARG A 152 -1.53 -4.07 5.37
C ARG A 152 -1.32 -2.94 4.38
N MET A 153 -0.95 -1.74 4.85
CA MET A 153 -0.60 -0.62 3.98
C MET A 153 0.61 -0.94 3.09
N SER A 154 1.67 -1.51 3.66
CA SER A 154 2.85 -1.92 2.90
C SER A 154 2.48 -2.91 1.79
N LYS A 155 1.68 -3.94 2.11
CA LYS A 155 1.18 -4.92 1.15
C LYS A 155 0.31 -4.27 0.07
N TYR A 156 -0.60 -3.39 0.46
CA TYR A 156 -1.48 -2.66 -0.45
C TYR A 156 -0.68 -1.81 -1.46
N PHE A 157 0.28 -1.00 -0.98
CA PHE A 157 1.12 -0.18 -1.87
C PHE A 157 2.01 -1.03 -2.76
N ARG A 158 2.51 -2.16 -2.27
CA ARG A 158 3.30 -3.11 -3.06
C ARG A 158 2.48 -3.70 -4.22
N LYS A 159 1.26 -4.17 -3.96
CA LYS A 159 0.35 -4.67 -5.00
C LYS A 159 -0.03 -3.57 -6.00
N SER A 160 -0.39 -2.40 -5.49
CA SER A 160 -0.72 -1.21 -6.29
C SER A 160 0.42 -0.81 -7.22
N LYS A 161 1.67 -0.85 -6.74
CA LYS A 161 2.86 -0.59 -7.57
C LYS A 161 2.97 -1.57 -8.73
N VAL A 162 2.79 -2.86 -8.48
CA VAL A 162 2.89 -3.90 -9.52
C VAL A 162 1.84 -3.66 -10.60
N LEU A 163 0.59 -3.40 -10.20
CA LEU A 163 -0.51 -3.09 -11.11
C LEU A 163 -0.21 -1.86 -11.98
N VAL A 164 0.17 -0.75 -11.35
CA VAL A 164 0.47 0.51 -12.06
C VAL A 164 1.64 0.35 -13.03
N VAL A 165 2.70 -0.37 -12.64
CA VAL A 165 3.83 -0.64 -13.54
C VAL A 165 3.42 -1.54 -14.70
N GLY A 166 2.56 -2.54 -14.46
CA GLY A 166 1.99 -3.38 -15.51
C GLY A 166 1.24 -2.55 -16.54
N LEU A 167 0.30 -1.72 -16.08
CA LEU A 167 -0.52 -0.87 -16.95
C LEU A 167 0.29 0.12 -17.79
N MET A 168 1.34 0.71 -17.20
CA MET A 168 2.23 1.64 -17.90
C MET A 168 3.11 0.97 -18.96
N ASN A 169 3.38 -0.33 -18.81
CA ASN A 169 4.22 -1.10 -19.74
C ASN A 169 3.39 -1.92 -20.75
N MET A 170 2.06 -1.93 -20.65
CA MET A 170 1.20 -2.59 -21.63
C MET A 170 1.30 -1.89 -22.98
N LYS A 171 1.51 -2.68 -24.03
CA LYS A 171 1.50 -2.18 -25.41
C LYS A 171 0.06 -2.08 -25.88
N THR A 172 -0.31 -0.90 -26.37
CA THR A 172 -1.58 -0.65 -27.06
C THR A 172 -1.27 -0.62 -28.55
N ASP A 173 -1.20 -1.81 -29.16
CA ASP A 173 -1.03 -1.92 -30.61
C ASP A 173 -2.42 -1.75 -31.26
N GLU A 174 -2.49 -0.90 -32.30
CA GLU A 174 -3.74 -0.59 -33.00
C GLU A 174 -4.37 -1.88 -33.60
N GLY A 175 -5.56 -2.24 -33.13
CA GLY A 175 -6.37 -3.33 -33.70
C GLY A 175 -6.29 -4.69 -32.99
N GLN A 176 -5.58 -4.82 -31.86
CA GLN A 176 -5.70 -5.98 -30.98
C GLN A 176 -6.63 -5.68 -29.81
N ALA A 177 -7.56 -6.61 -29.53
CA ALA A 177 -8.34 -6.58 -28.30
C ALA A 177 -7.37 -6.72 -27.12
N LEU A 178 -7.40 -5.75 -26.21
CA LEU A 178 -6.51 -5.74 -25.06
C LEU A 178 -7.18 -6.49 -23.91
N ASP A 179 -6.66 -7.66 -23.58
CA ASP A 179 -7.11 -8.39 -22.40
C ASP A 179 -6.64 -7.67 -21.14
N LEU A 180 -7.58 -7.04 -20.43
CA LEU A 180 -7.39 -6.38 -19.14
C LEU A 180 -7.97 -7.17 -17.97
N THR A 181 -8.42 -8.41 -18.21
CA THR A 181 -9.02 -9.25 -17.18
C THR A 181 -8.14 -9.34 -15.92
N PRO A 182 -6.80 -9.55 -16.01
CA PRO A 182 -5.93 -9.61 -14.84
C PRO A 182 -5.88 -8.29 -14.06
N GLU A 183 -5.75 -7.17 -14.76
CA GLU A 183 -5.67 -5.82 -14.19
C GLU A 183 -6.98 -5.40 -13.52
N ARG A 184 -8.12 -5.74 -14.12
CA ARG A 184 -9.46 -5.50 -13.57
C ARG A 184 -9.66 -6.27 -12.26
N ASN A 185 -9.38 -7.57 -12.27
CA ASN A 185 -9.49 -8.40 -11.07
C ASN A 185 -8.57 -7.91 -9.94
N ALA A 186 -7.33 -7.54 -10.27
CA ALA A 186 -6.41 -6.96 -9.29
C ALA A 186 -6.91 -5.61 -8.75
N SER A 187 -7.56 -4.80 -9.59
CA SER A 187 -8.15 -3.52 -9.19
C SER A 187 -9.32 -3.71 -8.24
N GLU A 188 -10.22 -4.65 -8.52
CA GLU A 188 -11.33 -5.00 -7.64
C GLU A 188 -10.85 -5.44 -6.24
N GLU A 189 -9.85 -6.32 -6.19
CA GLU A 189 -9.24 -6.76 -4.93
C GLU A 189 -8.69 -5.56 -4.14
N LEU A 190 -7.97 -4.65 -4.81
CA LEU A 190 -7.40 -3.47 -4.18
C LEU A 190 -8.45 -2.47 -3.71
N ILE A 191 -9.59 -2.34 -4.40
CA ILE A 191 -10.71 -1.49 -3.97
C ILE A 191 -11.26 -1.97 -2.62
N HIS A 192 -11.36 -3.29 -2.43
CA HIS A 192 -11.78 -3.85 -1.14
C HIS A 192 -10.78 -3.51 -0.02
N GLU A 193 -9.48 -3.61 -0.31
CA GLU A 193 -8.42 -3.22 0.65
C GLU A 193 -8.49 -1.73 1.00
N VAL A 194 -8.71 -0.84 0.01
CA VAL A 194 -8.87 0.60 0.22
C VAL A 194 -10.00 0.92 1.19
N ARG A 195 -11.17 0.30 1.02
CA ARG A 195 -12.33 0.54 1.89
C ARG A 195 -12.01 0.23 3.34
N TYR A 196 -11.28 -0.85 3.59
CA TYR A 196 -10.80 -1.17 4.93
C TYR A 196 -9.79 -0.13 5.43
N LEU A 197 -8.75 0.18 4.64
CA LEU A 197 -7.69 1.11 5.04
C LEU A 197 -8.22 2.51 5.38
N LYS A 198 -9.24 2.99 4.65
CA LYS A 198 -9.88 4.29 4.91
C LYS A 198 -10.60 4.39 6.26
N THR A 199 -10.93 3.26 6.89
CA THR A 199 -11.53 3.25 8.24
C THR A 199 -10.47 3.34 9.35
N GLN A 200 -9.19 3.20 9.00
CA GLN A 200 -8.08 3.25 9.94
C GLN A 200 -7.61 4.70 10.17
N PRO A 201 -6.96 4.99 11.31
CA PRO A 201 -6.31 6.28 11.52
C PRO A 201 -5.09 6.39 10.59
N LEU A 202 -5.26 7.11 9.49
CA LEU A 202 -4.22 7.39 8.50
C LEU A 202 -3.70 8.82 8.67
N ASP A 203 -2.42 9.04 8.33
CA ASP A 203 -1.93 10.39 8.14
C ASP A 203 -2.51 11.02 6.86
N ILE A 204 -2.47 12.35 6.80
CA ILE A 204 -3.10 13.14 5.72
C ILE A 204 -2.54 12.76 4.34
N GLN A 205 -1.24 12.46 4.24
CA GLN A 205 -0.60 12.17 2.96
C GLN A 205 -1.03 10.78 2.46
N SER A 206 -1.03 9.79 3.34
CA SER A 206 -1.45 8.42 3.00
C SER A 206 -2.93 8.35 2.69
N ALA A 207 -3.78 9.06 3.43
CA ALA A 207 -5.20 9.17 3.11
C ALA A 207 -5.43 9.76 1.71
N LYS A 208 -4.74 10.85 1.37
CA LYS A 208 -4.81 11.45 0.02
C LYS A 208 -4.35 10.49 -1.06
N LEU A 209 -3.22 9.81 -0.86
CA LEU A 209 -2.70 8.84 -1.83
C LEU A 209 -3.67 7.67 -2.03
N ILE A 210 -4.24 7.12 -0.95
CA ILE A 210 -5.24 6.05 -1.01
C ILE A 210 -6.49 6.50 -1.77
N SER A 211 -6.97 7.73 -1.56
CA SER A 211 -8.09 8.27 -2.36
C SER A 211 -7.75 8.47 -3.84
N GLN A 212 -6.52 8.90 -4.16
CA GLN A 212 -6.06 8.99 -5.54
C GLN A 212 -6.00 7.61 -6.20
N MET A 213 -5.48 6.61 -5.48
CA MET A 213 -5.47 5.22 -5.94
C MET A 213 -6.88 4.67 -6.13
N GLU A 214 -7.79 4.90 -5.18
CA GLU A 214 -9.18 4.43 -5.25
C GLU A 214 -9.86 4.85 -6.54
N ARG A 215 -9.70 6.12 -6.93
CA ARG A 215 -10.26 6.66 -8.18
C ARG A 215 -9.72 5.91 -9.40
N ILE A 216 -8.40 5.76 -9.50
CA ILE A 216 -7.75 5.06 -10.61
C ILE A 216 -8.16 3.58 -10.67
N LEU A 217 -8.25 2.91 -9.53
CA LEU A 217 -8.66 1.50 -9.46
C LEU A 217 -10.12 1.31 -9.88
N ILE A 218 -11.02 2.25 -9.52
CA ILE A 218 -12.43 2.23 -9.96
C ILE A 218 -12.51 2.46 -11.47
N GLU A 219 -11.76 3.45 -11.99
CA GLU A 219 -11.69 3.70 -13.43
C GLU A 219 -11.21 2.44 -14.17
N LEU A 220 -10.17 1.77 -13.68
CA LEU A 220 -9.62 0.54 -14.26
C LEU A 220 -10.57 -0.67 -14.17
N ALA A 221 -11.29 -0.84 -13.06
CA ALA A 221 -12.26 -1.94 -12.91
C ALA A 221 -13.46 -1.82 -13.87
N ASN A 222 -13.82 -0.59 -14.24
CA ASN A 222 -14.95 -0.28 -15.12
C ASN A 222 -14.60 -0.28 -16.62
N ILE A 223 -13.35 -0.52 -17.01
CA ILE A 223 -12.96 -0.59 -18.43
C ILE A 223 -13.57 -1.84 -19.07
N GLU A 224 -14.24 -1.68 -20.22
CA GLU A 224 -14.82 -2.79 -20.98
C GLU A 224 -13.77 -3.43 -21.92
N GLU A 225 -13.78 -4.77 -22.03
CA GLU A 225 -12.71 -5.58 -22.64
C GLU A 225 -12.48 -5.37 -24.15
N GLU A 226 -13.48 -4.89 -24.90
CA GLU A 226 -13.41 -5.02 -26.37
C GLU A 226 -13.01 -3.74 -27.12
N GLN A 227 -13.13 -2.51 -26.57
CA GLN A 227 -12.91 -1.27 -27.37
C GLN A 227 -12.35 -0.04 -26.63
N ASP A 228 -11.92 -0.16 -25.38
CA ASP A 228 -11.66 1.00 -24.52
C ASP A 228 -10.20 1.49 -24.46
N VAL A 229 -9.44 1.36 -25.56
CA VAL A 229 -8.08 1.93 -25.66
C VAL A 229 -8.02 3.40 -25.22
N PRO A 230 -8.98 4.29 -25.58
CA PRO A 230 -8.99 5.67 -25.09
C PRO A 230 -9.10 5.77 -23.56
N ASN A 231 -9.89 4.91 -22.92
CA ASN A 231 -10.07 4.93 -21.46
C ASN A 231 -8.79 4.47 -20.74
N ILE A 232 -8.03 3.54 -21.32
CA ILE A 232 -6.73 3.13 -20.78
C ILE A 232 -5.71 4.28 -20.85
N GLU A 233 -5.68 5.02 -21.96
CA GLU A 233 -4.80 6.17 -22.10
C GLU A 233 -5.15 7.29 -21.12
N LEU A 234 -6.44 7.49 -20.82
CA LEU A 234 -6.89 8.40 -19.76
C LEU A 234 -6.37 7.95 -18.39
N VAL A 235 -6.48 6.66 -18.06
CA VAL A 235 -5.96 6.12 -16.80
C VAL A 235 -4.44 6.26 -16.71
N ARG A 236 -3.69 5.93 -17.78
CA ARG A 236 -2.23 6.12 -17.85
C ARG A 236 -1.85 7.60 -17.67
N SER A 237 -2.59 8.49 -18.31
CA SER A 237 -2.39 9.93 -18.20
C SER A 237 -2.63 10.41 -16.76
N GLY A 238 -3.70 9.93 -16.11
CA GLY A 238 -3.99 10.21 -14.70
C GLY A 238 -2.86 9.75 -13.77
N ILE A 239 -2.35 8.53 -13.98
CA ILE A 239 -1.20 7.98 -13.24
C ILE A 239 0.04 8.88 -13.39
N HIS A 240 0.30 9.36 -14.61
CA HIS A 240 1.46 10.19 -14.91
C HIS A 240 1.34 11.60 -14.32
N GLN A 241 0.22 12.28 -14.55
CA GLN A 241 -0.04 13.63 -14.05
C GLN A 241 0.04 13.70 -12.52
N GLU A 242 -0.47 12.68 -11.84
CA GLU A 242 -0.45 12.61 -10.38
C GLU A 242 0.88 12.12 -9.80
N ASN A 243 1.87 11.80 -10.63
CA ASN A 243 3.15 11.20 -10.22
C ASN A 243 2.94 9.97 -9.30
N LEU A 244 1.90 9.18 -9.60
CA LEU A 244 1.35 8.21 -8.66
C LEU A 244 2.36 7.12 -8.31
N LEU A 245 3.10 6.62 -9.30
CA LEU A 245 4.14 5.61 -9.09
C LEU A 245 5.23 6.05 -8.11
N PHE A 246 5.62 7.33 -8.14
CA PHE A 246 6.59 7.87 -7.21
C PHE A 246 6.02 7.92 -5.78
N LYS A 247 4.79 8.43 -5.63
CA LYS A 247 4.10 8.49 -4.33
C LYS A 247 3.92 7.09 -3.70
N ILE A 248 3.52 6.10 -4.51
CA ILE A 248 3.40 4.71 -4.06
C ILE A 248 4.74 4.16 -3.56
N ARG A 249 5.83 4.38 -4.31
CA ARG A 249 7.17 3.90 -3.90
C ARG A 249 7.62 4.54 -2.58
N MET A 250 7.33 5.83 -2.40
CA MET A 250 7.64 6.52 -1.15
C MET A 250 6.84 5.93 0.01
N ALA A 251 5.52 5.76 -0.16
CA ALA A 251 4.66 5.19 0.87
C ALA A 251 5.05 3.74 1.21
N GLU A 252 5.32 2.91 0.21
CA GLU A 252 5.81 1.54 0.41
C GLU A 252 7.14 1.52 1.19
N ALA A 253 8.07 2.44 0.92
CA ALA A 253 9.32 2.53 1.67
C ALA A 253 9.08 2.90 3.14
N ILE A 254 8.20 3.86 3.40
CA ILE A 254 7.84 4.29 4.76
C ILE A 254 7.24 3.11 5.54
N TYR A 255 6.15 2.52 5.03
CA TYR A 255 5.45 1.42 5.72
C TYR A 255 6.19 0.09 5.68
N GLY A 256 7.03 -0.14 4.68
CA GLY A 256 7.91 -1.30 4.60
C GLY A 256 9.08 -1.23 5.56
N SER A 257 9.54 -0.02 5.92
CA SER A 257 10.65 0.17 6.85
C SER A 257 10.29 -0.12 8.31
N GLU A 258 9.04 0.13 8.72
CA GLU A 258 8.57 -0.15 10.09
C GLU A 258 8.67 -1.64 10.44
N ARG A 259 8.61 -2.52 9.44
CA ARG A 259 8.84 -3.97 9.60
C ARG A 259 10.23 -4.28 10.17
N PHE A 260 11.25 -3.49 9.86
CA PHE A 260 12.62 -3.73 10.34
C PHE A 260 12.87 -3.17 11.74
N MET A 261 12.05 -2.21 12.20
CA MET A 261 12.21 -1.59 13.51
C MET A 261 11.54 -2.40 14.63
N ASN A 262 10.50 -3.19 14.33
CA ASN A 262 9.77 -4.00 15.32
C ASN A 262 10.31 -5.43 15.52
N VAL A 263 11.42 -5.82 14.86
CA VAL A 263 12.02 -7.17 15.01
C VAL A 263 13.08 -7.23 16.13
N LYS A 264 13.32 -6.13 16.84
CA LYS A 264 14.16 -6.12 18.05
C LYS A 264 13.32 -5.82 19.28
N ASN A 265 12.76 -6.86 19.90
CA ASN A 265 12.51 -6.96 21.34
C ASN A 265 12.33 -8.43 21.71
#